data_AF-A0A9P4NIH3-F1
#
_entry.id   AF-A0A9P4NIH3-F1
#
_cell.length_a   1.000
_cell.length_b   1.000
_cell.length_c   1.000
_cell.angle_alpha   90.00
_cell.angle_beta   90.00
_cell.angle_gamma   90.00
#
_symmetry.space_group_name_H-M   'P 1'
#
loop_
_entity.id
_entity.type
_entity.pdbx_description
1 polymer ?
#
loop_
_entity_poly.entity_id
_entity_poly.type
_entity_poly.pdbx_seq_one_letter_code
_entity_poly.pdbx_strand_id
1 'polypeptide(L)'
;MPAGTASPPSSPDLRELDNVFKKWQKDIPLHFQASSLAKGDSSSITSLTIQVTSLQYQLIFFQAPASHTDHYDESLVAWARREKTNTAFDLAAIFRLATVHDLARHAPQSLFVPVSIVQLVSIQAKTACDAKCEKGAQLAAKTDVQILLVYLERCGPSRSYARWFYEGLFDYLKRAGIVA
;
A
#
# COMPACT_ATOMS: atom_id res chain seq x y z
N MET A 1 27.05 20.01 10.54
CA MET A 1 25.72 20.58 10.21
C MET A 1 24.79 20.21 11.35
N PRO A 2 24.21 21.17 12.09
CA PRO A 2 23.20 20.83 13.09
C PRO A 2 21.97 20.27 12.36
N ALA A 3 21.45 19.14 12.85
CA ALA A 3 20.17 18.62 12.40
C ALA A 3 19.13 19.72 12.60
N GLY A 4 18.51 20.21 11.52
CA GLY A 4 17.45 21.19 11.62
C GLY A 4 16.36 20.63 12.53
N THR A 5 16.08 21.33 13.63
CA THR A 5 14.94 21.06 14.51
C THR A 5 13.66 21.48 13.80
N ALA A 6 13.32 20.81 12.71
CA ALA A 6 12.03 20.99 12.08
C ALA A 6 10.99 20.45 13.08
N SER A 7 10.16 21.34 13.61
CA SER A 7 9.00 20.95 14.40
C SER A 7 8.12 20.01 13.57
N PRO A 8 7.54 18.96 14.18
CA PRO A 8 6.61 18.08 13.47
C PRO A 8 5.42 18.88 12.92
N PRO A 9 4.88 18.51 11.75
CA PRO A 9 3.74 19.20 11.14
C PRO A 9 2.52 19.17 12.07
N SER A 10 1.74 20.25 12.11
CA SER A 10 0.57 20.34 12.98
C SER A 10 -0.61 19.51 12.46
N SER A 11 -1.59 19.22 13.32
CA SER A 11 -2.84 18.52 12.93
C SER A 11 -3.59 19.21 11.76
N PRO A 12 -3.75 20.55 11.74
CA PRO A 12 -4.27 21.28 10.58
C PRO A 12 -3.47 21.05 9.30
N ASP A 13 -2.14 21.15 9.36
CA ASP A 13 -1.26 20.94 8.19
C ASP A 13 -1.45 19.53 7.61
N LEU A 14 -1.59 18.53 8.49
CA LEU A 14 -1.76 17.16 8.06
C LEU A 14 -3.10 16.92 7.36
N ARG A 15 -4.16 17.55 7.85
CA ARG A 15 -5.51 17.48 7.24
C ARG A 15 -5.60 18.26 5.94
N GLU A 16 -4.91 19.40 5.85
CA GLU A 16 -4.82 20.16 4.61
C GLU A 16 -4.11 19.34 3.52
N LEU A 17 -2.99 18.69 3.86
CA LEU A 17 -2.27 17.84 2.91
C LEU A 17 -3.12 16.64 2.45
N ASP A 18 -3.89 16.01 3.34
CA ASP A 18 -4.85 14.96 2.97
C ASP A 18 -5.89 15.48 1.96
N ASN A 19 -6.45 16.68 2.19
CA ASN A 19 -7.37 17.30 1.25
C ASN A 19 -6.71 17.58 -0.11
N VAL A 20 -5.45 18.00 -0.14
CA VAL A 20 -4.68 18.20 -1.38
C VAL A 20 -4.55 16.87 -2.13
N PHE A 21 -4.19 15.78 -1.46
CA PHE A 21 -4.09 14.47 -2.10
C PHE A 21 -5.45 13.98 -2.62
N LYS A 22 -6.52 14.11 -1.83
CA LYS A 22 -7.88 13.73 -2.23
C LYS A 22 -8.37 14.54 -3.42
N LYS A 23 -8.04 15.83 -3.47
CA LYS A 23 -8.34 16.68 -4.63
C LYS A 23 -7.55 16.23 -5.85
N TRP A 24 -6.25 16.03 -5.72
CA TRP A 24 -5.40 15.56 -6.81
C TRP A 24 -5.88 14.21 -7.36
N GLN A 25 -6.30 13.27 -6.51
CA GLN A 25 -6.89 11.99 -6.93
C GLN A 25 -8.18 12.16 -7.73
N LYS A 26 -9.06 13.10 -7.34
CA LYS A 26 -10.28 13.42 -8.10
C LYS A 26 -9.98 14.09 -9.44
N ASP A 27 -8.89 14.86 -9.50
CA ASP A 27 -8.45 15.57 -10.69
C ASP A 27 -7.67 14.64 -11.67
N ILE A 28 -7.40 13.38 -11.29
CA ILE A 28 -6.85 12.38 -12.21
C ILE A 28 -7.82 12.21 -13.38
N PRO A 29 -7.38 12.46 -14.64
CA PRO A 29 -8.23 12.31 -15.81
C PRO A 29 -8.87 10.92 -15.88
N LEU A 30 -10.11 10.83 -16.37
CA LEU A 30 -10.90 9.59 -16.37
C LEU A 30 -10.18 8.39 -17.00
N HIS A 31 -9.37 8.61 -18.03
CA HIS A 31 -8.59 7.55 -18.71
C HIS A 31 -7.38 7.06 -17.88
N PHE A 32 -7.01 7.82 -16.85
CA PHE A 32 -6.00 7.45 -15.86
C PHE A 32 -6.59 6.91 -14.55
N GLN A 33 -7.90 6.64 -14.46
CA GLN A 33 -8.54 6.12 -13.26
C GLN A 33 -8.55 4.58 -13.20
N ALA A 34 -8.74 3.99 -12.01
CA ALA A 34 -8.69 2.54 -11.83
C ALA A 34 -9.80 1.82 -12.62
N SER A 35 -10.93 2.51 -12.80
CA SER A 35 -12.09 2.05 -13.57
C SER A 35 -11.84 1.99 -15.08
N SER A 36 -10.83 2.68 -15.59
CA SER A 36 -10.50 2.73 -17.02
C SER A 36 -9.35 1.79 -17.41
N LEU A 37 -8.87 0.96 -16.49
CA LEU A 37 -7.80 0.00 -16.75
C LEU A 37 -8.25 -1.03 -17.79
N ALA A 38 -7.56 -1.06 -18.92
CA ALA A 38 -7.73 -2.03 -19.99
C ALA A 38 -6.48 -2.93 -20.11
N LYS A 39 -6.61 -4.06 -20.79
CA LYS A 39 -5.52 -5.04 -20.89
C LYS A 39 -4.38 -4.52 -21.76
N GLY A 40 -3.21 -4.27 -21.15
CA GLY A 40 -1.92 -4.19 -21.83
C GLY A 40 -1.63 -2.92 -22.66
N ASP A 41 -2.38 -1.83 -22.50
CA ASP A 41 -2.04 -0.56 -23.15
C ASP A 41 -1.09 0.31 -22.29
N SER A 42 -0.27 1.14 -22.95
CA SER A 42 0.69 2.03 -22.28
C SER A 42 0.00 3.08 -21.40
N SER A 43 -1.23 3.45 -21.76
CA SER A 43 -2.08 4.35 -20.96
C SER A 43 -2.38 3.72 -19.60
N SER A 44 -2.85 2.47 -19.54
CA SER A 44 -3.19 1.79 -18.29
C SER A 44 -1.99 1.57 -17.38
N ILE A 45 -0.79 1.31 -17.95
CA ILE A 45 0.44 1.22 -17.15
C ILE A 45 0.79 2.58 -16.53
N THR A 46 0.58 3.67 -17.26
CA THR A 46 0.79 5.03 -16.76
C THR A 46 -0.23 5.39 -15.69
N SER A 47 -1.53 5.08 -15.92
CA SER A 47 -2.62 5.21 -14.95
C SER A 47 -2.27 4.54 -13.63
N LEU A 48 -1.86 3.27 -13.74
CA LEU A 48 -1.51 2.42 -12.64
C LEU A 48 -0.32 2.99 -11.85
N THR A 49 0.70 3.46 -12.56
CA THR A 49 1.89 4.08 -11.95
C THR A 49 1.53 5.32 -11.15
N ILE A 50 0.74 6.22 -11.73
CA ILE A 50 0.32 7.48 -11.07
C ILE A 50 -0.47 7.17 -9.79
N GLN A 51 -1.44 6.25 -9.87
CA GLN A 51 -2.28 5.89 -8.73
C GLN A 51 -1.50 5.20 -7.62
N VAL A 52 -0.68 4.19 -7.95
CA VAL A 52 0.10 3.44 -6.96
C VAL A 52 1.09 4.37 -6.25
N THR A 53 1.77 5.25 -6.99
CA THR A 53 2.71 6.23 -6.42
C THR A 53 2.01 7.15 -5.42
N SER A 54 0.83 7.67 -5.78
CA SER A 54 0.07 8.56 -4.91
C SER A 54 -0.35 7.91 -3.61
N LEU A 55 -0.89 6.70 -3.70
CA LEU A 55 -1.32 5.94 -2.53
C LEU A 55 -0.13 5.54 -1.64
N GLN A 56 1.02 5.23 -2.23
CA GLN A 56 2.26 5.01 -1.47
C GLN A 56 2.67 6.25 -0.67
N TYR A 57 2.64 7.44 -1.28
CA TYR A 57 2.95 8.68 -0.57
C TYR A 57 1.97 8.94 0.58
N GLN A 58 0.66 8.73 0.35
CA GLN A 58 -0.35 8.82 1.42
C GLN A 58 -0.08 7.82 2.55
N LEU A 59 0.30 6.57 2.25
CA LEU A 59 0.63 5.57 3.27
C LEU A 59 1.82 5.97 4.13
N ILE A 60 2.90 6.47 3.51
CA ILE A 60 4.08 6.97 4.23
C ILE A 60 3.68 8.16 5.10
N PHE A 61 2.86 9.06 4.57
CA PHE A 61 2.39 10.24 5.25
C PHE A 61 1.57 9.90 6.51
N PHE A 62 0.58 9.00 6.41
CA PHE A 62 -0.21 8.57 7.57
C PHE A 62 0.56 7.65 8.53
N GLN A 63 1.70 7.11 8.12
CA GLN A 63 2.56 6.31 9.00
C GLN A 63 3.30 7.18 10.02
N ALA A 64 3.70 8.41 9.66
CA ALA A 64 4.46 9.27 10.57
C ALA A 64 3.68 9.62 11.87
N PRO A 65 2.41 10.08 11.82
CA PRO A 65 1.64 10.30 13.05
C PRO A 65 1.35 9.02 13.84
N ALA A 66 1.17 7.89 13.14
CA ALA A 66 0.89 6.61 13.79
C ALA A 66 2.10 6.00 14.53
N SER A 67 3.33 6.36 14.11
CA SER A 67 4.59 5.85 14.66
C SER A 67 5.22 6.78 15.72
N HIS A 68 4.79 8.04 15.79
CA HIS A 68 5.32 9.03 16.73
C HIS A 68 4.22 9.54 17.66
N THR A 69 3.58 8.63 18.38
CA THR A 69 2.43 8.91 19.25
C THR A 69 2.73 9.94 20.34
N ASP A 70 4.00 10.11 20.71
CA ASP A 70 4.44 11.05 21.74
C ASP A 70 4.40 12.52 21.26
N HIS A 71 4.25 12.75 19.96
CA HIS A 71 4.23 14.07 19.34
C HIS A 71 2.84 14.52 18.87
N TYR A 72 1.83 13.65 18.94
CA TYR A 72 0.53 13.90 18.35
C TYR A 72 -0.60 13.47 19.27
N ASP A 73 -1.67 14.27 19.31
CA ASP A 73 -2.87 13.95 20.07
C ASP A 73 -3.51 12.63 19.61
N GLU A 74 -4.11 11.90 20.56
CA GLU A 74 -4.71 10.58 20.30
C GLU A 74 -5.78 10.63 19.18
N SER A 75 -6.54 11.73 19.09
CA SER A 75 -7.55 11.91 18.05
C SER A 75 -6.95 11.96 16.64
N LEU A 76 -5.77 12.57 16.49
CA LEU A 76 -5.03 12.67 15.23
C LEU A 76 -4.40 11.32 14.87
N VAL A 77 -3.83 10.64 15.86
CA VAL A 77 -3.27 9.28 15.69
C VAL A 77 -4.36 8.30 15.25
N ALA A 78 -5.54 8.34 15.87
CA ALA A 78 -6.67 7.50 15.51
C ALA A 78 -7.16 7.77 14.08
N TRP A 79 -7.28 9.06 13.71
CA TRP A 79 -7.60 9.46 12.34
C TRP A 79 -6.55 8.97 11.33
N ALA A 80 -5.26 9.20 11.58
CA ALA A 80 -4.18 8.77 10.69
C ALA A 80 -4.14 7.24 10.51
N ARG A 81 -4.38 6.47 11.57
CA ARG A 81 -4.51 4.99 11.49
C ARG A 81 -5.67 4.57 10.61
N ARG A 82 -6.82 5.23 10.74
CA ARG A 82 -7.99 4.98 9.89
C ARG A 82 -7.69 5.29 8.43
N GLU A 83 -7.16 6.47 8.13
CA GLU A 83 -6.85 6.86 6.75
C GLU A 83 -5.78 5.95 6.14
N LYS A 84 -4.72 5.61 6.89
CA LYS A 84 -3.73 4.61 6.48
C LYS A 84 -4.37 3.28 6.06
N THR A 85 -5.36 2.84 6.82
CA THR A 85 -6.07 1.58 6.56
C THR A 85 -6.92 1.70 5.29
N ASN A 86 -7.65 2.81 5.11
CA ASN A 86 -8.42 3.08 3.90
C ASN A 86 -7.53 3.13 2.65
N THR A 87 -6.43 3.89 2.70
CA THR A 87 -5.46 3.99 1.59
C THR A 87 -4.86 2.63 1.25
N ALA A 88 -4.63 1.76 2.25
CA ALA A 88 -4.16 0.40 2.01
C ALA A 88 -5.21 -0.48 1.31
N PHE A 89 -6.49 -0.31 1.63
CA PHE A 89 -7.57 -0.98 0.91
C PHE A 89 -7.68 -0.52 -0.55
N ASP A 90 -7.57 0.79 -0.80
CA ASP A 90 -7.58 1.34 -2.16
C ASP A 90 -6.38 0.81 -2.97
N LEU A 91 -5.21 0.79 -2.35
CA LEU A 91 -4.01 0.21 -2.96
C LEU A 91 -4.21 -1.28 -3.25
N ALA A 92 -4.78 -2.04 -2.32
CA ALA A 92 -5.08 -3.46 -2.54
C ALA A 92 -6.03 -3.68 -3.73
N ALA A 93 -7.07 -2.84 -3.86
CA ALA A 93 -8.02 -2.90 -4.96
C ALA A 93 -7.32 -2.65 -6.32
N ILE A 94 -6.46 -1.63 -6.40
CA ILE A 94 -5.69 -1.34 -7.63
C ILE A 94 -4.73 -2.49 -7.95
N PHE A 95 -4.06 -3.06 -6.95
CA PHE A 95 -3.19 -4.23 -7.16
C PHE A 95 -3.94 -5.46 -7.67
N ARG A 96 -5.14 -5.72 -7.14
CA ARG A 96 -6.01 -6.80 -7.64
C ARG A 96 -6.40 -6.55 -9.10
N LEU A 97 -6.80 -5.32 -9.44
CA LEU A 97 -7.12 -4.95 -10.84
C LEU A 97 -5.90 -5.11 -11.75
N ALA A 98 -4.72 -4.63 -11.32
CA ALA A 98 -3.47 -4.79 -12.06
C ALA A 98 -3.13 -6.28 -12.30
N THR A 99 -3.37 -7.12 -11.30
CA THR A 99 -3.16 -8.57 -11.37
C THR A 99 -4.12 -9.23 -12.36
N VAL A 100 -5.41 -8.88 -12.31
CA VAL A 100 -6.44 -9.39 -13.23
C VAL A 100 -6.14 -9.02 -14.68
N HIS A 101 -5.65 -7.80 -14.92
CA HIS A 101 -5.32 -7.31 -16.26
C HIS A 101 -3.88 -7.62 -16.70
N ASP A 102 -3.10 -8.34 -15.89
CA ASP A 102 -1.69 -8.67 -16.11
C ASP A 102 -0.78 -7.44 -16.35
N LEU A 103 -1.18 -6.28 -15.83
CA LEU A 103 -0.51 -5.00 -16.06
C LEU A 103 0.80 -4.86 -15.28
N ALA A 104 0.89 -5.48 -14.10
CA ALA A 104 2.08 -5.31 -13.26
C ALA A 104 3.35 -5.90 -13.87
N ARG A 105 3.22 -6.90 -14.77
CA ARG A 105 4.35 -7.44 -15.54
C ARG A 105 4.99 -6.42 -16.48
N HIS A 106 4.21 -5.41 -16.88
CA HIS A 106 4.62 -4.37 -17.80
C HIS A 106 4.92 -3.03 -17.10
N ALA A 107 4.60 -2.92 -15.81
CA ALA A 107 4.84 -1.72 -15.01
C ALA A 107 6.31 -1.65 -14.51
N PRO A 108 6.85 -0.45 -14.26
CA PRO A 108 8.18 -0.29 -13.68
C PRO A 108 8.26 -0.97 -12.29
N GLN A 109 9.27 -1.80 -12.10
CA GLN A 109 9.34 -2.66 -10.92
C GLN A 109 9.72 -1.95 -9.63
N SER A 110 10.46 -0.84 -9.75
CA SER A 110 10.78 0.07 -8.66
C SER A 110 9.53 0.64 -7.99
N LEU A 111 8.44 0.76 -8.74
CA LEU A 111 7.16 1.31 -8.29
C LEU A 111 6.22 0.25 -7.72
N PHE A 112 6.21 -0.94 -8.32
CA PHE A 112 5.17 -1.94 -8.04
C PHE A 112 5.50 -2.88 -6.88
N VAL A 113 6.77 -3.25 -6.71
CA VAL A 113 7.04 -4.57 -6.13
C VAL A 113 7.54 -4.50 -4.68
N PRO A 114 8.50 -3.67 -4.26
CA PRO A 114 8.98 -3.73 -2.88
C PRO A 114 8.08 -2.93 -1.92
N VAL A 115 7.92 -1.63 -2.09
CA VAL A 115 7.28 -0.78 -1.05
C VAL A 115 5.77 -1.03 -0.94
N SER A 116 5.06 -1.05 -2.07
CA SER A 116 3.60 -1.28 -2.07
C SER A 116 3.22 -2.63 -1.51
N ILE A 117 3.88 -3.70 -1.97
CA ILE A 117 3.51 -5.05 -1.56
C ILE A 117 3.88 -5.27 -0.10
N VAL A 118 4.97 -4.66 0.38
CA VAL A 118 5.33 -4.73 1.79
C VAL A 118 4.32 -4.03 2.66
N GLN A 119 3.91 -2.82 2.29
CA GLN A 119 2.93 -2.08 3.06
C GLN A 119 1.58 -2.81 3.06
N LEU A 120 1.14 -3.30 1.89
CA LEU A 120 -0.08 -4.09 1.75
C LEU A 120 -0.02 -5.38 2.56
N VAL A 121 1.01 -6.19 2.38
CA VAL A 121 1.16 -7.46 3.09
C VAL A 121 1.31 -7.22 4.59
N SER A 122 2.00 -6.16 5.02
CA SER A 122 2.14 -5.84 6.45
C SER A 122 0.80 -5.45 7.08
N ILE A 123 -0.05 -4.73 6.36
CA ILE A 123 -1.37 -4.32 6.85
C ILE A 123 -2.32 -5.52 6.86
N GLN A 124 -2.36 -6.29 5.77
CA GLN A 124 -3.21 -7.48 5.67
C GLN A 124 -2.76 -8.58 6.66
N ALA A 125 -1.45 -8.75 6.89
CA ALA A 125 -0.93 -9.66 7.90
C ALA A 125 -1.35 -9.25 9.32
N LYS A 126 -1.34 -7.93 9.62
CA LYS A 126 -1.87 -7.43 10.90
C LYS A 126 -3.35 -7.77 11.06
N THR A 127 -4.16 -7.51 10.03
CA THR A 127 -5.59 -7.87 10.04
C THR A 127 -5.81 -9.38 10.17
N ALA A 128 -5.00 -10.19 9.48
CA ALA A 128 -5.08 -11.66 9.52
C ALA A 128 -4.70 -12.25 10.90
N CYS A 129 -3.83 -11.56 11.65
CA CYS A 129 -3.38 -11.97 12.97
C CYS A 129 -4.11 -11.29 14.14
N ASP A 130 -4.91 -10.24 13.88
CA ASP A 130 -5.61 -9.52 14.94
C ASP A 130 -6.83 -10.31 15.43
N ALA A 131 -6.74 -10.83 16.66
CA ALA A 131 -7.79 -11.57 17.33
C ALA A 131 -9.09 -10.76 17.54
N LYS A 132 -9.02 -9.42 17.43
CA LYS A 132 -10.19 -8.53 17.53
C LYS A 132 -10.94 -8.38 16.21
N CYS A 133 -10.34 -8.76 15.08
CA CYS A 133 -11.01 -8.72 13.78
C CYS A 133 -12.02 -9.86 13.63
N GLU A 134 -13.08 -9.62 12.86
CA GLU A 134 -14.03 -10.67 12.50
C GLU A 134 -13.34 -11.79 11.71
N LYS A 135 -13.76 -13.05 11.94
CA LYS A 135 -13.17 -14.22 11.26
C LYS A 135 -13.22 -14.11 9.73
N GLY A 136 -14.28 -13.54 9.17
CA GLY A 136 -14.40 -13.31 7.73
C GLY A 136 -13.34 -12.34 7.19
N ALA A 137 -13.10 -11.24 7.91
CA ALA A 137 -12.07 -10.26 7.57
C ALA A 137 -10.65 -10.85 7.70
N GLN A 138 -10.40 -11.64 8.75
CA GLN A 138 -9.13 -12.35 8.91
C GLN A 138 -8.86 -13.30 7.73
N LEU A 139 -9.88 -14.07 7.31
CA LEU A 139 -9.75 -15.01 6.20
C LEU A 139 -9.52 -14.28 4.87
N ALA A 140 -10.27 -13.21 4.59
CA ALA A 140 -10.10 -12.39 3.40
C ALA A 140 -8.68 -11.82 3.31
N ALA A 141 -8.17 -11.27 4.43
CA ALA A 141 -6.82 -10.75 4.51
C ALA A 141 -5.75 -11.83 4.26
N LYS A 142 -5.93 -13.04 4.79
CA LYS A 142 -5.04 -14.19 4.49
C LYS A 142 -5.05 -14.53 2.99
N THR A 143 -6.24 -14.58 2.39
CA THR A 143 -6.38 -14.87 0.95
C THR A 143 -5.71 -13.80 0.09
N ASP A 144 -5.84 -12.52 0.44
CA ASP A 144 -5.17 -11.43 -0.28
C ASP A 144 -3.66 -11.54 -0.21
N VAL A 145 -3.11 -11.84 0.98
CA VAL A 145 -1.68 -12.09 1.14
C VAL A 145 -1.24 -13.24 0.24
N GLN A 146 -1.98 -14.35 0.21
CA GLN A 146 -1.66 -15.49 -0.65
C GLN A 146 -1.69 -15.14 -2.15
N ILE A 147 -2.71 -14.40 -2.61
CA ILE A 147 -2.82 -13.97 -4.01
C ILE A 147 -1.62 -13.10 -4.40
N LEU A 148 -1.26 -12.13 -3.55
CA LEU A 148 -0.12 -11.25 -3.79
C LEU A 148 1.20 -12.03 -3.85
N LEU A 149 1.39 -12.99 -2.94
CA LEU A 149 2.59 -13.83 -2.89
C LEU A 149 2.69 -14.75 -4.12
N VAL A 150 1.60 -15.40 -4.54
CA VAL A 150 1.58 -16.22 -5.77
C VAL A 150 1.82 -15.36 -7.02
N TYR A 151 1.27 -14.15 -7.05
CA TYR A 151 1.48 -13.23 -8.15
C TYR A 151 2.94 -12.78 -8.24
N LEU A 152 3.55 -12.43 -7.11
CA LEU A 152 4.99 -12.16 -6.98
C LEU A 152 5.82 -13.33 -7.48
N GLU A 153 5.42 -14.56 -7.14
CA GLU A 153 6.14 -15.74 -7.58
C GLU A 153 6.17 -15.87 -9.10
N ARG A 154 5.03 -15.59 -9.74
CA ARG A 154 4.82 -15.65 -11.20
C ARG A 154 5.46 -14.51 -11.98
N CYS A 155 5.81 -13.39 -11.34
CA CYS A 155 6.44 -12.26 -12.02
C CYS A 155 7.91 -12.47 -12.41
N GLY A 156 8.50 -13.65 -12.12
CA GLY A 156 9.72 -14.12 -12.80
C GLY A 156 11.00 -13.28 -12.53
N PRO A 157 12.07 -13.41 -13.36
CA PRO A 157 13.50 -13.16 -13.08
C PRO A 157 13.92 -11.75 -12.65
N SER A 158 12.95 -10.88 -12.43
CA SER A 158 13.12 -9.51 -12.02
C SER A 158 13.21 -9.30 -10.50
N ARG A 159 13.21 -10.41 -9.76
CA ARG A 159 13.43 -10.50 -8.31
C ARG A 159 14.80 -10.01 -7.85
N SER A 160 15.76 -9.77 -8.74
CA SER A 160 17.17 -9.51 -8.38
C SER A 160 17.33 -8.39 -7.35
N TYR A 161 16.49 -7.36 -7.36
CA TYR A 161 16.63 -6.22 -6.44
C TYR A 161 15.96 -6.41 -5.06
N ALA A 162 15.01 -7.35 -4.91
CA ALA A 162 14.24 -7.52 -3.67
C ALA A 162 14.03 -8.98 -3.25
N ARG A 163 14.76 -9.93 -3.83
CA ARG A 163 14.68 -11.37 -3.53
C ARG A 163 14.82 -11.66 -2.03
N TRP A 164 15.86 -11.12 -1.41
CA TRP A 164 16.15 -11.27 0.03
C TRP A 164 15.00 -10.76 0.90
N PHE A 165 14.37 -9.68 0.45
CA PHE A 165 13.24 -9.07 1.13
C PHE A 165 12.01 -10.00 1.06
N TYR A 166 11.70 -10.54 -0.12
CA TYR A 166 10.58 -11.49 -0.27
C TYR A 166 10.82 -12.79 0.48
N GLU A 167 12.02 -13.35 0.42
CA GLU A 167 12.37 -14.57 1.17
C GLU A 167 12.17 -14.36 2.68
N GLY A 168 12.66 -13.26 3.24
CA GLY A 168 12.45 -12.91 4.64
C GLY A 168 10.98 -12.66 5.00
N LEU A 169 10.21 -12.02 4.11
CA LEU A 169 8.78 -11.80 4.28
C LEU A 169 8.00 -13.12 4.26
N PHE A 170 8.29 -14.02 3.31
CA PHE A 170 7.68 -15.35 3.21
C PHE A 170 7.96 -16.17 4.47
N ASP A 171 9.20 -16.19 4.96
CA ASP A 171 9.58 -16.91 6.18
C ASP A 171 8.88 -16.35 7.43
N TYR A 172 8.70 -15.03 7.51
CA TYR A 172 7.91 -14.40 8.57
C TYR A 172 6.44 -14.84 8.50
N LEU A 173 5.82 -14.77 7.34
CA LEU A 173 4.39 -15.10 7.17
C LEU A 173 4.10 -16.59 7.39
N LYS A 174 5.03 -17.48 7.04
CA LYS A 174 4.94 -18.91 7.36
C LYS A 174 4.98 -19.14 8.86
N ARG A 175 5.94 -18.52 9.56
CA ARG A 175 6.00 -18.59 11.04
C ARG A 175 4.76 -18.02 11.72
N ALA A 176 4.13 -17.00 11.12
CA ALA A 176 2.88 -16.42 11.60
C ALA A 176 1.63 -17.26 11.27
N GLY A 177 1.75 -18.38 10.54
CA GLY A 177 0.60 -19.23 10.16
C GLY A 177 -0.37 -18.56 9.19
N ILE A 178 0.11 -17.58 8.41
CA ILE A 178 -0.67 -16.87 7.38
C ILE A 178 -0.58 -17.61 6.04
N VAL A 179 0.58 -18.21 5.75
CA VAL A 179 0.86 -19.02 4.56
C VAL A 179 1.44 -20.37 4.98
N ALA A 180 1.17 -21.40 4.18
CA ALA A 180 1.68 -22.76 4.37
C ALA A 180 3.17 -22.88 3.99
#